data_AF-A0A2E1Y9S9-F1
#
_entry.id   AF-A0A2E1Y9S9-F1
#
_cell.length_a   1.000
_cell.length_b   1.000
_cell.length_c   1.000
_cell.angle_alpha   90.00
_cell.angle_beta   90.00
_cell.angle_gamma   90.00
#
_symmetry.space_group_name_H-M   'P 1'
#
loop_
_entity.id
_entity.type
_entity.pdbx_description
1 polymer ?
#
loop_
_entity_poly.entity_id
_entity_poly.type
_entity_poly.pdbx_seq_one_letter_code
_entity_poly.pdbx_strand_id
1 'polypeptide(L)'
;MDAETLSQSVIARDRQSLAKIVRDECQLALWQRDLAFEPAPLMEGSVDEIRLESTPGNVAADVKLAMAKAGYAASSAREALTRDIADLTAQFSKIAGCTDIALRLAVVETDSCRKFHADWITLRLITTYAGRGTE
;
A
#
# COMPACT_ATOMS: atom_id res chain seq x y z
N MET A 1 -37.61 -0.90 14.19
CA MET A 1 -37.52 -0.26 12.88
C MET A 1 -36.17 0.38 12.85
N ASP A 2 -35.26 -0.34 12.21
CA ASP A 2 -33.83 -0.28 12.39
C ASP A 2 -33.25 0.95 11.67
N ALA A 3 -32.33 1.65 12.34
CA ALA A 3 -31.60 2.72 11.69
C ALA A 3 -30.49 2.09 10.85
N GLU A 4 -30.65 2.20 9.53
CA GLU A 4 -29.68 1.80 8.52
C GLU A 4 -28.33 2.52 8.72
N THR A 5 -27.30 1.68 8.61
CA THR A 5 -25.85 1.88 8.53
C THR A 5 -25.38 3.21 7.92
N LEU A 6 -24.50 3.92 8.63
CA LEU A 6 -23.63 4.94 8.06
C LEU A 6 -22.19 4.43 8.08
N SER A 7 -21.71 3.97 6.94
CA SER A 7 -20.28 3.68 6.69
C SER A 7 -19.45 4.92 7.05
N GLN A 8 -18.74 4.91 8.17
CA GLN A 8 -17.86 6.03 8.50
C GLN A 8 -16.52 5.85 7.78
N SER A 9 -16.27 6.66 6.76
CA SER A 9 -14.92 6.84 6.24
C SER A 9 -14.18 7.90 7.04
N VAL A 10 -12.90 7.67 7.36
CA VAL A 10 -12.06 8.71 7.97
C VAL A 10 -11.04 9.21 6.96
N ILE A 11 -10.97 10.53 6.78
CA ILE A 11 -9.92 11.18 5.99
C ILE A 11 -9.09 12.04 6.93
N ALA A 12 -7.78 11.85 6.95
CA ALA A 12 -6.87 12.69 7.73
C ALA A 12 -5.47 12.78 7.11
N ARG A 13 -4.66 13.73 7.60
CA ARG A 13 -3.27 13.94 7.15
C ARG A 13 -2.23 13.26 8.04
N ASP A 14 -2.65 12.68 9.16
CA ASP A 14 -1.76 11.98 10.08
C ASP A 14 -1.81 10.46 9.86
N ARG A 15 -0.64 9.82 10.00
CA ARG A 15 -0.48 8.36 9.88
C ARG A 15 -1.31 7.58 10.90
N GLN A 16 -1.60 8.16 12.08
CA GLN A 16 -2.30 7.48 13.17
C GLN A 16 -3.78 7.25 12.85
N SER A 17 -4.36 8.07 11.96
CA SER A 17 -5.73 7.93 11.47
C SER A 17 -6.05 6.57 10.86
N LEU A 18 -5.06 5.87 10.29
CA LEU A 18 -5.22 4.51 9.76
C LEU A 18 -5.72 3.53 10.82
N ALA A 19 -5.35 3.71 12.09
CA ALA A 19 -5.77 2.81 13.17
C ALA A 19 -7.29 2.87 13.43
N LYS A 20 -8.01 3.87 12.91
CA LYS A 20 -9.47 3.93 13.05
C LYS A 20 -10.18 2.84 12.26
N ILE A 21 -9.52 2.17 11.31
CA ILE A 21 -10.07 1.06 10.53
C ILE A 21 -10.44 -0.17 11.40
N VAL A 22 -9.88 -0.28 12.60
CA VAL A 22 -10.19 -1.38 13.54
C VAL A 22 -11.46 -1.14 14.37
N ARG A 23 -12.16 -0.03 14.17
CA ARG A 23 -13.44 0.27 14.82
C ARG A 23 -14.56 -0.28 13.96
N ASP A 24 -15.57 -0.91 14.58
CA ASP A 24 -16.69 -1.58 13.89
C ASP A 24 -17.45 -0.70 12.88
N GLU A 25 -17.40 0.62 13.05
CA GLU A 25 -18.08 1.62 12.22
C GLU A 25 -17.27 2.06 10.98
N CYS A 26 -15.97 1.76 10.94
CA CYS A 26 -15.03 2.32 9.96
C CYS A 26 -14.69 1.32 8.86
N GLN A 27 -15.19 1.57 7.65
CA GLN A 27 -14.94 0.69 6.49
C GLN A 27 -13.77 1.18 5.63
N LEU A 28 -13.35 2.43 5.81
CA LEU A 28 -12.27 3.04 5.03
C LEU A 28 -11.55 4.12 5.84
N ALA A 29 -10.22 4.00 5.95
CA ALA A 29 -9.36 5.02 6.53
C ALA A 29 -8.38 5.53 5.46
N LEU A 30 -8.48 6.81 5.12
CA LEU A 30 -7.70 7.51 4.11
C LEU A 30 -6.68 8.42 4.79
N TRP A 31 -5.40 8.08 4.61
CA TRP A 31 -4.29 8.94 4.99
C TRP A 31 -3.81 9.74 3.77
N GLN A 32 -4.13 11.04 3.76
CA GLN A 32 -3.60 12.01 2.80
C GLN A 32 -2.16 12.36 3.17
N ARG A 33 -1.21 11.86 2.40
CA ARG A 33 0.23 12.01 2.67
C ARG A 33 0.92 12.66 1.48
N ASP A 34 1.93 13.47 1.77
CA ASP A 34 2.88 13.93 0.77
C ASP A 34 3.99 12.89 0.61
N LEU A 35 4.38 12.59 -0.63
CA LEU A 35 5.53 11.72 -0.89
C LEU A 35 6.82 12.51 -0.67
N ALA A 36 7.72 11.96 0.14
CA ALA A 36 9.02 12.57 0.43
C ALA A 36 10.06 12.31 -0.68
N PHE A 37 9.67 11.73 -1.81
CA PHE A 37 10.53 11.42 -2.95
C PHE A 37 9.77 11.50 -4.27
N GLU A 38 10.50 11.77 -5.35
CA GLU A 38 9.96 11.78 -6.72
C GLU A 38 9.92 10.35 -7.27
N PRO A 39 8.74 9.82 -7.61
CA PRO A 39 8.58 8.45 -8.10
C PRO A 39 8.85 8.28 -9.59
N ALA A 40 8.86 9.36 -10.40
CA ALA A 40 9.05 9.26 -11.86
C ALA A 40 10.24 8.37 -12.31
N PRO A 41 11.43 8.43 -11.66
CA PRO A 41 12.57 7.58 -12.03
C PRO A 41 12.33 6.07 -11.86
N LEU A 42 11.31 5.67 -11.09
CA LEU A 42 10.95 4.26 -10.89
C LEU A 42 10.15 3.69 -12.06
N MET A 43 9.56 4.56 -12.87
CA MET A 43 8.75 4.20 -14.05
C MET A 43 9.54 4.32 -15.34
N GLU A 44 10.84 4.62 -15.26
CA GLU A 44 11.72 4.64 -16.42
C GLU A 44 12.03 3.20 -16.86
N GLY A 45 11.46 2.81 -18.01
CA GLY A 45 11.65 1.49 -18.60
C GLY A 45 10.54 0.49 -18.26
N SER A 46 10.73 -0.76 -18.68
CA SER A 46 9.81 -1.85 -18.38
C SER A 46 10.20 -2.49 -17.05
N VAL A 47 9.30 -2.46 -16.08
CA VAL A 47 9.48 -3.12 -14.77
C VAL A 47 8.42 -4.20 -14.59
N ASP A 48 8.82 -5.31 -13.98
CA ASP A 48 7.90 -6.42 -13.68
C ASP A 48 7.12 -6.15 -12.39
N GLU A 49 5.93 -6.76 -12.30
CA GLU A 49 5.16 -6.81 -11.06
C GLU A 49 5.90 -7.63 -10.00
N ILE A 50 5.93 -7.11 -8.77
CA ILE A 50 6.48 -7.80 -7.60
C ILE A 50 5.32 -8.35 -6.77
N ARG A 51 5.39 -9.65 -6.44
CA ARG A 51 4.60 -10.28 -5.39
C ARG A 51 5.52 -11.04 -4.44
N LEU A 52 5.36 -10.83 -3.15
CA LEU A 52 6.12 -11.54 -2.13
C LEU A 52 5.33 -11.67 -0.82
N GLU A 53 5.69 -12.66 -0.03
CA GLU A 53 5.33 -12.75 1.38
C GLU A 53 6.56 -12.38 2.21
N SER A 54 6.37 -11.62 3.28
CA SER A 54 7.46 -11.17 4.14
C SER A 54 6.96 -10.87 5.56
N THR A 55 7.87 -10.37 6.40
CA THR A 55 7.57 -9.87 7.74
C THR A 55 8.04 -8.43 7.86
N PRO A 56 7.51 -7.64 8.82
CA PRO A 56 7.97 -6.27 9.06
C PRO A 56 9.49 -6.13 9.25
N GLY A 57 10.16 -7.15 9.78
CA GLY A 57 11.61 -7.14 9.98
C GLY A 57 12.42 -7.37 8.70
N ASN A 58 11.87 -8.08 7.72
CA ASN A 58 12.59 -8.51 6.50
C ASN A 58 12.17 -7.74 5.25
N VAL A 59 10.99 -7.12 5.24
CA VAL A 59 10.37 -6.53 4.05
C VAL A 59 11.27 -5.56 3.30
N ALA A 60 12.11 -4.78 4.00
CA ALA A 60 13.05 -3.86 3.36
C ALA A 60 14.08 -4.59 2.49
N ALA A 61 14.65 -5.69 3.00
CA ALA A 61 15.62 -6.49 2.26
C ALA A 61 14.95 -7.25 1.11
N ASP A 62 13.78 -7.84 1.37
CA ASP A 62 13.04 -8.64 0.40
C ASP A 62 12.58 -7.79 -0.79
N VAL A 63 12.01 -6.61 -0.52
CA VAL A 63 11.57 -5.64 -1.55
C VAL A 63 12.75 -5.14 -2.36
N LYS A 64 13.87 -4.80 -1.71
CA LYS A 64 15.07 -4.33 -2.41
C LYS A 64 15.62 -5.37 -3.37
N LEU A 65 15.63 -6.65 -2.96
CA LEU A 65 16.03 -7.76 -3.80
C LEU A 65 15.03 -8.00 -4.95
N ALA A 66 13.74 -7.98 -4.64
CA ALA A 66 12.69 -8.18 -5.63
C ALA A 66 12.70 -7.07 -6.70
N MET A 67 12.87 -5.81 -6.30
CA MET A 67 13.00 -4.67 -7.21
C MET A 67 14.18 -4.81 -8.17
N ALA A 68 15.34 -5.25 -7.67
CA ALA A 68 16.49 -5.49 -8.53
C ALA A 68 16.21 -6.58 -9.58
N LYS A 69 15.49 -7.65 -9.19
CA LYS A 69 15.09 -8.73 -10.11
C LYS A 69 14.02 -8.30 -11.11
N ALA A 70 13.12 -7.42 -10.70
CA ALA A 70 12.01 -6.92 -11.50
C ALA A 70 12.37 -5.72 -12.41
N GLY A 71 13.66 -5.38 -12.53
CA GLY A 71 14.12 -4.34 -13.47
C GLY A 71 14.09 -2.91 -12.93
N TYR A 72 13.77 -2.68 -11.65
CA TYR A 72 13.83 -1.34 -11.06
C TYR A 72 15.30 -0.89 -10.93
N ALA A 73 15.65 0.16 -11.66
CA ALA A 73 17.01 0.71 -11.66
C ALA A 73 17.47 1.13 -10.26
N ALA A 74 18.74 0.89 -9.95
CA ALA A 74 19.34 1.34 -8.70
C ALA A 74 19.37 2.88 -8.67
N SER A 75 18.56 3.48 -7.81
CA SER A 75 18.39 4.92 -7.69
C SER A 75 18.06 5.33 -6.25
N SER A 76 18.21 6.61 -5.94
CA SER A 76 17.73 7.18 -4.67
C SER A 76 16.23 6.99 -4.49
N ALA A 77 15.45 7.05 -5.58
CA ALA A 77 14.02 6.80 -5.58
C ALA A 77 13.70 5.35 -5.18
N ARG A 78 14.47 4.36 -5.67
CA ARG A 78 14.29 2.94 -5.30
C ARG A 78 14.56 2.70 -3.82
N GLU A 79 15.61 3.31 -3.28
CA GLU A 79 15.93 3.23 -1.85
C GLU A 79 14.88 3.96 -0.99
N ALA A 80 14.33 5.07 -1.47
CA ALA A 80 13.26 5.80 -0.79
C ALA A 80 11.94 5.00 -0.77
N LEU A 81 11.55 4.41 -1.91
CA LEU A 81 10.39 3.55 -2.00
C LEU A 81 10.52 2.30 -1.10
N THR A 82 11.70 1.69 -1.06
CA THR A 82 11.97 0.55 -0.15
C THR A 82 11.71 0.92 1.32
N ARG A 83 12.19 2.10 1.74
CA ARG A 83 11.96 2.59 3.11
C ARG A 83 10.48 2.88 3.37
N ASP A 84 9.80 3.54 2.43
CA ASP A 84 8.38 3.86 2.57
C ASP A 84 7.52 2.60 2.69
N ILE A 85 7.78 1.58 1.86
CA ILE A 85 7.13 0.28 1.93
C ILE A 85 7.36 -0.40 3.30
N ALA A 86 8.58 -0.35 3.83
CA ALA A 86 8.88 -0.91 5.14
C ALA A 86 8.13 -0.20 6.28
N ASP A 87 8.08 1.13 6.23
CA ASP A 87 7.33 1.98 7.16
C ASP A 87 5.83 1.67 7.14
N LEU A 88 5.24 1.58 5.94
CA LEU A 88 3.84 1.24 5.73
C LEU A 88 3.54 -0.18 6.22
N THR A 89 4.41 -1.14 5.91
CA THR A 89 4.28 -2.53 6.36
C THR A 89 4.30 -2.63 7.89
N ALA A 90 5.22 -1.93 8.54
CA ALA A 90 5.32 -1.92 10.00
C ALA A 90 4.06 -1.32 10.65
N GLN A 91 3.52 -0.24 10.08
CA GLN A 91 2.28 0.36 10.57
C GLN A 91 1.07 -0.53 10.33
N PHE A 92 0.94 -1.09 9.11
CA PHE A 92 -0.14 -2.00 8.74
C PHE A 92 -0.18 -3.22 9.65
N SER A 93 0.98 -3.85 9.87
CA SER A 93 1.10 -5.06 10.70
C SER A 93 0.66 -4.81 12.15
N LYS A 94 0.97 -3.64 12.71
CA LYS A 94 0.49 -3.23 14.04
C LYS A 94 -1.02 -3.04 14.09
N ILE A 95 -1.62 -2.46 13.04
CA ILE A 95 -3.06 -2.23 12.96
C ILE A 95 -3.81 -3.55 12.75
N ALA A 96 -3.32 -4.39 11.84
CA ALA A 96 -3.93 -5.67 11.49
C ALA A 96 -3.66 -6.77 12.52
N GLY A 97 -2.68 -6.59 13.41
CA GLY A 97 -2.26 -7.63 14.36
C GLY A 97 -1.63 -8.85 13.69
N CYS A 98 -0.99 -8.68 12.52
CA CYS A 98 -0.34 -9.75 11.76
C CYS A 98 1.18 -9.60 11.71
N THR A 99 1.88 -10.72 11.51
CA THR A 99 3.34 -10.77 11.32
C THR A 99 3.73 -11.10 9.89
N ASP A 100 2.89 -11.86 9.19
CA ASP A 100 3.08 -12.22 7.79
C ASP A 100 2.25 -11.28 6.92
N ILE A 101 2.90 -10.70 5.92
CA ILE A 101 2.28 -9.76 4.99
C ILE A 101 2.48 -10.24 3.56
N ALA A 102 1.39 -10.24 2.78
CA ALA A 102 1.46 -10.36 1.33
C ALA A 102 1.59 -8.96 0.72
N LEU A 103 2.67 -8.74 -0.02
CA LEU A 103 2.98 -7.48 -0.69
C LEU A 103 2.85 -7.62 -2.20
N ARG A 104 2.24 -6.61 -2.82
CA ARG A 104 2.19 -6.44 -4.27
C ARG A 104 2.65 -5.03 -4.64
N LEU A 105 3.59 -4.92 -5.57
CA LEU A 105 3.96 -3.66 -6.22
C LEU A 105 3.83 -3.84 -7.74
N ALA A 106 3.02 -3.00 -8.37
CA ALA A 106 2.73 -3.10 -9.79
C ALA A 106 2.60 -1.71 -10.42
N VAL A 107 3.02 -1.59 -11.67
CA VAL A 107 2.59 -0.50 -12.56
C VAL A 107 1.26 -0.93 -13.19
N VAL A 108 0.20 -0.15 -12.97
CA VAL A 108 -1.15 -0.48 -13.46
C VAL A 108 -1.43 0.35 -14.71
N GLU A 109 -1.32 -0.28 -15.89
CA GLU A 109 -1.49 0.39 -17.19
C GLU A 109 -2.89 0.20 -17.82
N THR A 110 -3.72 -0.66 -17.23
CA THR A 110 -5.03 -1.00 -17.77
C THR A 110 -6.13 -0.90 -16.70
N ASP A 111 -7.35 -0.55 -17.12
CA ASP A 111 -8.55 -0.59 -16.28
C ASP A 111 -8.85 -2.03 -15.84
N SER A 112 -8.22 -2.43 -14.74
CA SER A 112 -8.38 -3.76 -14.15
C SER A 112 -9.67 -3.90 -13.35
N CYS A 113 -10.37 -2.79 -13.08
CA CYS A 113 -11.66 -2.75 -12.38
C CYS A 113 -12.82 -3.11 -13.31
N ARG A 114 -12.87 -4.36 -13.81
CA ARG A 114 -14.07 -4.87 -14.50
C ARG A 114 -15.04 -5.62 -13.58
N LYS A 115 -14.68 -5.87 -12.32
CA LYS A 115 -15.55 -6.53 -11.35
C LYS A 115 -15.38 -5.93 -9.95
N PHE A 116 -16.45 -5.33 -9.42
CA PHE A 116 -16.59 -5.12 -7.98
C PHE A 116 -16.48 -6.49 -7.30
N HIS A 117 -15.47 -6.66 -6.46
CA HIS A 117 -15.31 -7.83 -5.62
C HIS A 117 -15.11 -7.35 -4.19
N ALA A 118 -15.82 -7.99 -3.26
CA ALA A 118 -15.48 -7.90 -1.85
C ALA A 118 -14.36 -8.91 -1.61
N ASP A 119 -13.15 -8.43 -1.32
CA ASP A 119 -12.06 -9.30 -0.91
C ASP A 119 -12.36 -9.91 0.45
N TRP A 120 -12.21 -11.23 0.58
CA TRP A 120 -12.21 -11.93 1.88
C TRP A 120 -10.85 -11.77 2.60
N ILE A 121 -10.44 -10.52 2.79
CA ILE A 121 -9.21 -10.17 3.52
C ILE A 121 -9.58 -9.26 4.69
N THR A 122 -8.95 -9.50 5.84
CA THR A 122 -9.25 -8.76 7.08
C THR A 122 -9.01 -7.27 6.90
N LEU A 123 -7.89 -6.88 6.25
CA LEU A 123 -7.55 -5.50 5.93
C LEU A 123 -6.66 -5.46 4.67
N ARG A 124 -6.72 -4.36 3.92
CA ARG A 124 -5.77 -4.04 2.84
C ARG A 124 -5.32 -2.59 2.96
N LEU A 125 -4.01 -2.37 2.83
CA LEU A 125 -3.46 -1.04 2.66
C LEU A 125 -3.09 -0.84 1.19
N ILE A 126 -3.63 0.23 0.58
CA ILE A 126 -3.32 0.62 -0.80
C ILE A 126 -2.64 1.98 -0.75
N THR A 127 -1.57 2.13 -1.53
CA THR A 127 -0.90 3.41 -1.71
C THR A 127 -0.58 3.59 -3.19
N THR A 128 -0.90 4.77 -3.73
CA THR A 128 -0.54 5.15 -5.09
C THR A 128 0.70 6.02 -5.00
N TYR A 129 1.77 5.61 -5.67
CA TYR A 129 3.02 6.38 -5.69
C TYR A 129 3.06 7.38 -6.83
N ALA A 130 2.51 7.05 -8.00
CA ALA A 130 2.54 7.93 -9.17
C ALA A 130 1.29 7.73 -10.04
N GLY A 131 0.98 8.75 -10.85
CA GLY A 131 -0.19 8.77 -11.71
C GLY A 131 -1.46 9.28 -11.01
N ARG A 132 -2.56 9.33 -11.76
CA ARG A 132 -3.87 9.60 -11.17
C ARG A 132 -4.21 8.44 -10.23
N GLY A 133 -4.63 8.74 -9.00
CA GLY A 133 -5.20 7.73 -8.12
C GLY A 133 -6.35 7.03 -8.84
N THR A 134 -6.56 5.74 -8.56
CA THR A 134 -7.82 5.10 -8.93
C THR A 134 -8.88 5.71 -8.03
N GLU A 135 -9.66 6.65 -8.58
CA GLU A 135 -10.91 7.14 -7.98
C GLU A 135 -12.08 6.23 -8.37
#